data_AF-A0A656JSX1-F1
#
_entry.id   AF-A0A656JSX1-F1
#
_cell.length_a   1.000
_cell.length_b   1.000
_cell.length_c   1.000
_cell.angle_alpha   90.00
_cell.angle_beta   90.00
_cell.angle_gamma   90.00
#
_symmetry.space_group_name_H-M   'P 1'
#
loop_
_entity.id
_entity.type
_entity.pdbx_description
1 polymer ?
#
loop_
_entity_poly.entity_id
_entity_poly.type
_entity_poly.pdbx_seq_one_letter_code
_entity_poly.pdbx_strand_id
1 'polypeptide(L)' 'WGVVTNKPVRFAQPIMEQLGLAERSAVLICPDHVTHSKPHPEPMILACKMLDLDPASVLFVGDDLRDIESGRDAGTKTAA' A
#
# COMPACT_ATOMS: atom_id res chain seq x y z
N TRP A 1 -2.23 8.15 6.65
CA TRP A 1 -1.31 7.34 5.81
C TRP A 1 -1.85 5.93 5.74
N GLY A 2 -1.41 5.13 4.79
CA GLY A 2 -1.85 3.74 4.60
C GLY A 2 -0.65 2.82 4.41
N VAL A 3 -0.87 1.53 4.64
CA VAL A 3 0.13 0.48 4.38
C VAL A 3 -0.29 -0.31 3.17
N VAL A 4 0.63 -0.51 2.23
CA VAL A 4 0.43 -1.40 1.08
C VAL A 4 1.60 -2.38 0.98
N THR A 5 1.31 -3.66 1.16
CA THR A 5 2.34 -4.70 1.31
C THR A 5 2.02 -5.95 0.52
N ASN A 6 3.06 -6.70 0.08
CA ASN A 6 2.90 -8.05 -0.48
C ASN A 6 2.85 -9.13 0.62
N LYS A 7 2.79 -8.73 1.89
CA LYS A 7 2.62 -9.64 3.02
C LYS A 7 1.14 -9.99 3.19
N PRO A 8 0.76 -11.28 3.23
CA PRO A 8 -0.63 -11.69 3.45
C PRO A 8 -1.24 -11.12 4.73
N VAL A 9 -2.54 -10.83 4.73
CA VAL A 9 -3.31 -10.27 5.86
C VAL A 9 -3.04 -11.03 7.14
N ARG A 10 -3.10 -12.37 7.09
CA ARG A 10 -2.89 -13.26 8.25
C ARG A 10 -1.59 -13.00 9.00
N PHE A 11 -0.60 -12.39 8.35
CA PHE A 11 0.66 -12.01 8.98
C PHE A 11 0.81 -10.50 9.17
N ALA A 12 0.26 -9.68 8.27
CA ALA A 12 0.42 -8.23 8.34
C ALA A 12 -0.42 -7.63 9.47
N GLN A 13 -1.67 -8.08 9.61
CA GLN A 13 -2.60 -7.54 10.59
C GLN A 13 -2.12 -7.75 12.04
N PRO A 14 -1.67 -8.95 12.47
CA PRO A 14 -1.17 -9.11 13.84
C PRO A 14 0.04 -8.22 14.17
N ILE A 15 0.92 -7.95 13.20
CA ILE A 15 2.05 -7.04 13.39
C ILE A 15 1.57 -5.61 13.57
N MET A 16 0.62 -5.16 12.74
CA MET A 16 0.04 -3.82 12.87
C MET A 16 -0.63 -3.62 14.22
N GLU A 17 -1.34 -4.63 14.72
CA GLU A 17 -1.98 -4.62 16.05
C GLU A 17 -0.94 -4.57 17.17
N GLN A 18 0.06 -5.47 17.15
CA GLN A 18 1.10 -5.54 18.19
C GLN A 18 1.98 -4.29 18.27
N LEU A 19 2.21 -3.62 17.14
CA LEU A 19 2.96 -2.36 17.10
C LEU A 19 2.11 -1.12 17.38
N GLY A 20 0.80 -1.27 17.64
CA GLY A 20 -0.12 -0.15 17.83
C GLY A 20 -0.27 0.73 16.58
N LEU A 21 -0.02 0.18 15.40
CA LEU A 21 -0.11 0.88 14.11
C LEU A 21 -1.48 0.71 13.45
N ALA A 22 -2.24 -0.33 13.81
CA ALA A 22 -3.55 -0.61 13.24
C ALA A 22 -4.52 0.57 13.38
N GLU A 23 -4.53 1.24 14.55
CA GLU A 23 -5.40 2.41 14.79
C GLU A 23 -4.87 3.71 14.16
N ARG A 24 -3.59 3.76 13.80
CA ARG A 24 -2.93 4.95 13.21
C ARG A 24 -2.92 4.93 11.69
N SER A 25 -2.94 3.74 11.09
CA SER A 25 -3.02 3.56 9.65
C SER A 25 -4.48 3.56 9.21
N ALA A 26 -4.82 4.40 8.24
CA ALA A 26 -6.19 4.49 7.75
C ALA A 26 -6.60 3.26 6.91
N VAL A 27 -5.63 2.59 6.27
CA VAL A 27 -5.86 1.37 5.48
C VAL A 27 -4.68 0.40 5.59
N LEU A 28 -4.96 -0.90 5.44
CA LEU A 28 -3.97 -1.96 5.23
C LEU A 28 -4.36 -2.73 3.96
N ILE A 29 -3.58 -2.60 2.91
CA ILE A 29 -3.75 -3.33 1.65
C ILE A 29 -2.71 -4.44 1.58
N CYS A 30 -3.20 -5.67 1.37
CA CYS A 30 -2.44 -6.90 1.29
C CYS A 30 -2.79 -7.63 -0.02
N PRO A 31 -2.04 -8.68 -0.41
CA PRO A 31 -2.38 -9.49 -1.59
C PRO A 31 -3.79 -10.05 -1.56
N ASP A 32 -4.33 -10.32 -0.37
CA ASP A 32 -5.69 -10.84 -0.16
C ASP A 32 -6.80 -9.86 -0.60
N HIS A 33 -6.47 -8.58 -0.79
CA HIS A 33 -7.43 -7.52 -1.12
C HIS A 33 -7.47 -7.18 -2.62
N VAL A 34 -6.56 -7.75 -3.42
CA VAL A 34 -6.37 -7.40 -4.84
C VAL A 34 -6.18 -8.65 -5.69
N THR A 35 -6.41 -8.50 -6.99
CA THR A 35 -6.14 -9.57 -7.97
C THR A 35 -4.65 -9.66 -8.29
N HIS A 36 -3.96 -8.51 -8.41
CA HIS A 36 -2.53 -8.43 -8.71
C HIS A 36 -1.78 -7.68 -7.62
N SER A 37 -0.76 -8.31 -7.05
CA SER A 37 0.15 -7.69 -6.07
C SER A 37 1.22 -6.82 -6.74
N LYS A 38 1.98 -6.06 -5.93
CA LYS A 38 3.14 -5.29 -6.43
C LYS A 38 4.10 -6.22 -7.20
N PRO A 39 4.58 -5.85 -8.40
CA PRO A 39 4.69 -4.49 -8.93
C PRO A 39 3.45 -3.91 -9.61
N HIS A 40 2.35 -4.65 -9.74
CA HIS A 40 1.14 -4.12 -10.36
C HIS A 40 0.59 -2.88 -9.58
N PRO A 41 -0.01 -1.87 -10.24
CA PRO A 41 -0.48 -0.65 -9.56
C PRO A 41 -1.78 -0.80 -8.79
N GLU A 42 -2.55 -1.88 -9.04
CA GLU A 42 -3.85 -2.17 -8.40
C GLU A 42 -3.90 -1.91 -6.88
N PRO A 43 -2.96 -2.42 -6.05
CA PRO A 43 -3.01 -2.19 -4.61
C PRO A 43 -2.81 -0.73 -4.19
N MET A 44 -2.04 0.06 -4.95
CA MET A 44 -1.87 1.50 -4.73
C MET A 44 -3.12 2.27 -5.14
N ILE A 45 -3.73 1.92 -6.28
CA ILE A 45 -4.99 2.50 -6.75
C ILE A 45 -6.11 2.21 -5.74
N LEU A 46 -6.20 0.98 -5.23
CA LEU A 46 -7.17 0.61 -4.22
C LEU A 46 -6.98 1.42 -2.93
N ALA A 47 -5.74 1.57 -2.45
CA ALA A 47 -5.45 2.38 -1.27
C ALA A 47 -5.88 3.84 -1.47
N CYS A 48 -5.54 4.46 -2.61
CA CYS A 48 -5.93 5.83 -2.93
C CYS A 48 -7.45 5.99 -2.98
N LYS A 49 -8.16 5.05 -3.62
CA LYS A 49 -9.62 5.03 -3.70
C LYS A 49 -10.28 4.92 -2.33
N MET A 50 -9.78 4.05 -1.44
CA MET A 50 -10.32 3.89 -0.08
C MET A 50 -10.11 5.13 0.78
N LEU A 51 -9.07 5.91 0.50
CA LEU A 51 -8.74 7.15 1.21
C LEU A 51 -9.31 8.41 0.55
N ASP A 52 -10.01 8.28 -0.59
CA ASP A 52 -10.50 9.39 -1.40
C ASP A 52 -9.39 10.39 -1.79
N LEU A 53 -8.24 9.85 -2.24
CA LEU A 53 -7.07 10.63 -2.65
C LEU A 53 -6.79 10.47 -4.14
N ASP A 54 -6.37 11.56 -4.78
CA ASP A 54 -5.76 11.53 -6.12
C ASP A 54 -4.36 10.91 -6.02
N PRO A 55 -4.05 9.81 -6.75
CA PRO A 55 -2.71 9.22 -6.76
C PRO A 55 -1.58 10.23 -6.99
N ALA A 56 -1.77 11.24 -7.84
CA ALA A 56 -0.76 12.26 -8.12
C ALA A 56 -0.38 13.13 -6.90
N SER A 57 -1.25 13.17 -5.88
CA SER A 57 -1.03 13.85 -4.61
C SER A 57 -0.37 12.98 -3.53
N VAL A 58 -0.22 11.67 -3.80
CA VAL A 58 0.30 10.69 -2.84
C VAL A 58 1.79 10.44 -3.06
N LEU A 59 2.54 10.32 -1.96
CA LEU A 59 3.90 9.80 -1.95
C LEU A 59 3.88 8.35 -1.46
N PHE A 60 4.26 7.42 -2.32
CA PHE A 60 4.51 6.03 -1.96
C PHE A 60 5.99 5.83 -1.59
N VAL A 61 6.23 5.22 -0.43
CA VAL A 61 7.57 4.97 0.11
C VAL A 61 7.78 3.47 0.22
N GLY A 62 8.87 2.96 -0.38
CA GLY A 62 9.20 1.54 -0.34
C GLY A 62 10.65 1.26 -0.74
N ASP A 63 11.18 0.15 -0.27
CA ASP A 63 12.60 -0.23 -0.37
C ASP A 63 12.90 -1.21 -1.52
N ASP A 64 11.88 -1.80 -2.13
CA ASP A 64 12.02 -2.76 -3.21
C ASP A 64 11.73 -2.12 -4.58
N LEU A 65 12.37 -2.61 -5.65
CA LEU A 65 12.10 -2.17 -7.02
C LEU A 65 10.60 -2.26 -7.36
N ARG A 66 9.92 -3.32 -6.89
CA ARG A 66 8.49 -3.52 -7.12
C ARG A 66 7.63 -2.45 -6.47
N ASP A 67 8.10 -1.82 -5.40
CA ASP A 67 7.39 -0.71 -4.77
C ASP A 67 7.42 0.52 -5.68
N ILE A 68 8.61 0.84 -6.19
CA ILE A 68 8.83 1.99 -7.06
C ILE A 68 8.08 1.82 -8.39
N GLU A 69 8.08 0.62 -8.96
CA GLU A 69 7.30 0.29 -10.16
C GLU A 69 5.80 0.46 -9.92
N SER A 70 5.26 -0.17 -8.86
CA SER A 70 3.83 -0.09 -8.53
C SER A 70 3.37 1.34 -8.26
N GLY A 71 4.17 2.12 -7.52
CA GLY A 71 3.86 3.52 -7.23
C GLY A 71 3.85 4.39 -8.48
N ARG A 72 4.82 4.23 -9.39
CA ARG A 72 4.88 4.99 -10.66
C ARG A 72 3.73 4.64 -11.58
N ASP A 73 3.44 3.35 -11.75
CA ASP A 73 2.35 2.88 -12.61
C ASP A 73 0.97 3.27 -12.08
N ALA A 74 0.84 3.44 -10.75
CA ALA A 74 -0.37 3.97 -10.13
C ALA A 74 -0.51 5.50 -10.26
N GLY A 75 0.51 6.20 -10.76
CA GLY A 75 0.53 7.66 -10.88
C GLY A 75 0.92 8.40 -9.60
N THR A 76 1.45 7.71 -8.60
CA THR A 76 1.94 8.32 -7.35
C THR A 76 3.37 8.84 -7.49
N LYS A 77 3.78 9.74 -6.59
CA LYS A 77 5.21 10.05 -6.41
C LYS A 77 5.85 8.91 -5.64
N THR A 78 7.11 8.59 -5.93
CA THR A 78 7.82 7.48 -5.26
C THR A 78 9.10 7.94 -4.58
N ALA A 79 9.39 7.40 -3.40
CA ALA A 79 10.67 7.54 -2.71
C ALA A 79 11.15 6.19 -2.16
N ALA A 80 12.47 6.01 -2.09
CA ALA A 80 13.16 4.84 -1.54
C ALA A 80 14.08 5.26 -0.40
#